data_AF-A0A7L1SKZ3-F1
#
_entry.id   AF-A0A7L1SKZ3-F1
#
_cell.length_a   1.000
_cell.length_b   1.000
_cell.length_c   1.000
_cell.angle_alpha   90.00
_cell.angle_beta   90.00
_cell.angle_gamma   90.00
#
_symmetry.space_group_name_H-M   'P 1'
#
loop_
_entity.id
_entity.type
_entity.pdbx_description
1 polymer ?
#
loop_
_entity_poly.entity_id
_entity_poly.type
_entity_poly.pdbx_seq_one_letter_code
_entity_poly.pdbx_strand_id
1 'polypeptide(L)'
;MGLLEQCEAVFGSSDLYRVLGVRREASPQEIRRGYHRASLRVHPDRAEPDAKEEATRRFQSVTSLLQITVKDIEDFEKSYKDSEEEVADIKAAYVDFEGDMDRIMESVLCADYTDEPRIRKIIEKAIDSGEVPSYQCFVKESKQKMIARKRRVEKEAREAEKTKDELGLGGEDDLKALIQVR
;
A
#
# COMPACT_ATOMS: atom_id res chain seq x y z
N MET A 1 -10.34 -21.11 16.90
CA MET A 1 -8.95 -20.82 17.31
C MET A 1 -8.90 -19.44 17.89
N GLY A 2 -8.19 -19.26 19.00
CA GLY A 2 -8.00 -17.94 19.58
C GLY A 2 -7.19 -17.03 18.65
N LEU A 3 -7.40 -15.72 18.76
CA LEU A 3 -6.69 -14.69 17.98
C LEU A 3 -5.16 -14.84 18.08
N LEU A 4 -4.66 -15.24 19.27
CA LEU A 4 -3.24 -15.46 19.54
C LEU A 4 -2.68 -16.76 18.94
N GLU A 5 -3.49 -17.82 18.86
CA GLU A 5 -3.10 -19.07 18.18
C GLU A 5 -3.00 -18.87 16.66
N GLN A 6 -3.88 -18.04 16.09
CA GLN A 6 -3.82 -17.66 14.67
C GLN A 6 -2.57 -16.82 14.38
N CYS A 7 -2.20 -15.91 15.28
CA CYS A 7 -0.93 -15.16 15.20
C CYS A 7 0.30 -16.08 15.16
N GLU A 8 0.36 -17.05 16.06
CA GLU A 8 1.50 -17.98 16.13
C GLU A 8 1.54 -18.91 14.91
N ALA A 9 0.39 -19.36 14.43
CA ALA A 9 0.28 -20.19 13.22
C ALA A 9 0.63 -19.42 11.93
N VAL A 10 0.29 -18.13 11.83
CA VAL A 10 0.47 -17.34 10.59
C VAL A 10 1.80 -16.59 10.55
N PHE A 11 2.21 -16.00 11.68
CA PHE A 11 3.37 -15.11 11.75
C PHE A 11 4.52 -15.70 12.60
N GLY A 12 4.34 -16.88 13.19
CA GLY A 12 5.33 -17.50 14.06
C GLY A 12 5.56 -16.75 15.37
N SER A 13 4.65 -15.82 15.72
CA SER A 13 4.78 -14.97 16.91
C SER A 13 3.40 -14.52 17.38
N SER A 14 3.12 -14.68 18.66
CA SER A 14 1.95 -14.12 19.36
C SER A 14 2.14 -12.66 19.79
N ASP A 15 3.35 -12.11 19.60
CA ASP A 15 3.66 -10.70 19.88
C ASP A 15 3.36 -9.81 18.65
N LEU A 16 2.31 -8.99 18.76
CA LEU A 16 1.85 -8.04 17.74
C LEU A 16 2.95 -7.06 17.29
N TYR A 17 3.86 -6.64 18.18
CA TYR A 17 4.96 -5.74 17.81
C TYR A 17 5.97 -6.45 16.90
N ARG A 18 6.24 -7.74 17.14
CA ARG A 18 7.03 -8.57 16.22
C ARG A 18 6.32 -8.82 14.90
N VAL A 19 5.01 -9.06 14.91
CA VAL A 19 4.21 -9.24 13.68
C VAL A 19 4.27 -8.00 12.80
N LEU A 20 4.19 -6.81 13.41
CA LEU A 20 4.28 -5.52 12.73
C LEU A 20 5.73 -5.09 12.41
N GLY A 21 6.74 -5.81 12.93
CA GLY A 21 8.15 -5.49 12.73
C GLY A 21 8.57 -4.19 13.41
N VAL A 22 7.93 -3.82 14.52
CA VAL A 22 8.17 -2.58 15.26
C VAL A 22 8.63 -2.88 16.69
N ARG A 23 9.30 -1.91 17.32
CA ARG A 23 9.70 -2.02 18.73
C ARG A 23 8.48 -1.84 19.65
N ARG A 24 8.58 -2.31 20.90
CA ARG A 24 7.45 -2.17 21.86
C ARG A 24 7.23 -0.71 22.28
N GLU A 25 8.27 0.11 22.15
CA GLU A 25 8.23 1.55 22.37
C GLU A 25 7.80 2.33 21.10
N ALA A 26 7.39 1.63 20.04
CA ALA A 26 7.05 2.24 18.77
C ALA A 26 5.95 3.29 18.93
N SER A 27 6.14 4.44 18.27
CA SER A 27 5.11 5.47 18.25
C SER A 27 3.83 4.94 17.57
N PRO A 28 2.66 5.55 17.82
CA PRO A 28 1.44 5.20 17.09
C PRO A 28 1.60 5.28 15.55
N GLN A 29 2.53 6.08 15.05
CA GLN A 29 2.86 6.16 13.62
C GLN A 29 3.72 4.98 13.17
N GLU A 30 4.73 4.57 13.95
CA GLU A 30 5.54 3.39 13.66
C GLU A 30 4.69 2.11 13.65
N ILE A 31 3.76 1.96 14.61
CA ILE A 31 2.81 0.84 14.67
C ILE A 31 1.94 0.81 13.40
N ARG A 32 1.46 1.97 12.95
CA ARG A 32 0.65 2.10 11.71
C ARG A 32 1.46 1.76 10.46
N ARG A 33 2.71 2.20 10.36
CA ARG A 33 3.61 1.85 9.25
C ARG A 33 3.99 0.37 9.26
N GLY A 34 4.18 -0.21 10.45
CA GLY A 34 4.37 -1.64 10.65
C GLY A 34 3.17 -2.45 10.15
N TYR A 35 1.95 -1.98 10.47
CA TYR A 35 0.71 -2.56 9.95
C TYR A 35 0.63 -2.49 8.43
N HIS A 36 0.85 -1.33 7.82
CA HIS A 36 0.77 -1.22 6.38
C HIS A 36 1.77 -2.15 5.67
N ARG A 37 3.01 -2.22 6.17
CA ARG A 37 4.05 -3.12 5.63
C ARG A 37 3.67 -4.59 5.80
N ALA A 38 3.10 -4.95 6.95
CA ALA A 38 2.60 -6.29 7.21
C ALA A 38 1.43 -6.64 6.28
N SER A 39 0.48 -5.72 6.10
CA SER A 39 -0.68 -5.85 5.21
C SER A 39 -0.26 -6.01 3.74
N LEU A 40 0.69 -5.22 3.25
CA LEU A 40 1.21 -5.38 1.88
C LEU A 40 1.90 -6.73 1.67
N ARG A 41 2.60 -7.26 2.67
CA ARG A 41 3.25 -8.59 2.59
C ARG A 41 2.25 -9.73 2.48
N VAL A 42 1.04 -9.55 3.00
CA VAL A 42 0.00 -10.57 2.99
C VAL A 42 -1.14 -10.21 2.04
N HIS A 43 -1.01 -9.14 1.26
CA HIS A 43 -2.08 -8.70 0.37
C HIS A 43 -2.28 -9.71 -0.78
N PRO A 44 -3.51 -10.20 -1.00
CA PRO A 44 -3.78 -11.24 -2.00
C PRO A 44 -3.50 -10.77 -3.44
N ASP A 45 -3.49 -9.46 -3.68
CA ASP A 45 -3.20 -8.89 -5.00
C ASP A 45 -1.71 -8.93 -5.37
N ARG A 46 -0.82 -9.07 -4.38
CA ARG A 46 0.63 -9.19 -4.58
C ARG A 46 1.13 -10.62 -4.46
N ALA A 47 0.23 -11.56 -4.21
CA ALA A 47 0.54 -12.98 -4.07
C ALA A 47 0.41 -13.68 -5.43
N GLU A 48 1.32 -14.63 -5.68
CA GLU A 48 1.19 -15.58 -6.79
C GLU A 48 -0.18 -16.26 -6.75
N PRO A 49 -0.75 -16.66 -7.91
CA PRO A 49 -2.09 -17.24 -8.00
C PRO A 49 -2.33 -18.39 -7.02
N ASP A 50 -1.31 -19.23 -6.82
CA ASP A 50 -1.34 -20.40 -5.94
C ASP A 50 -1.24 -20.03 -4.44
N ALA A 51 -0.77 -18.83 -4.13
CA ALA A 51 -0.61 -18.31 -2.77
C ALA A 51 -1.74 -17.33 -2.39
N LYS A 52 -2.69 -17.02 -3.28
CA LYS A 52 -3.76 -16.05 -3.02
C LYS A 52 -4.68 -16.45 -1.87
N GLU A 53 -5.03 -17.73 -1.74
CA GLU A 53 -5.87 -18.20 -0.62
C GLU A 53 -5.14 -18.06 0.72
N GLU A 54 -3.85 -18.37 0.75
CA GLU A 54 -3.03 -18.22 1.94
C GLU A 54 -2.88 -16.74 2.28
N ALA A 55 -2.51 -15.90 1.32
CA ALA A 55 -2.42 -14.46 1.47
C ALA A 55 -3.74 -13.86 1.99
N THR A 56 -4.88 -14.26 1.45
CA THR A 56 -6.20 -13.82 1.92
C THR A 56 -6.45 -14.19 3.38
N ARG A 57 -6.14 -15.43 3.79
CA ARG A 57 -6.25 -15.86 5.20
C ARG A 57 -5.29 -15.09 6.10
N ARG A 58 -4.06 -14.86 5.65
CA ARG A 58 -3.07 -14.08 6.40
C ARG A 58 -3.51 -12.63 6.55
N PHE A 59 -4.01 -12.01 5.49
CA PHE A 59 -4.56 -10.65 5.49
C PHE A 59 -5.75 -10.52 6.44
N GLN A 60 -6.74 -11.41 6.33
CA GLN A 60 -7.89 -11.43 7.24
C GLN A 60 -7.46 -11.56 8.71
N SER A 61 -6.41 -12.35 8.98
CA SER A 61 -5.88 -12.50 10.33
C SER A 61 -5.27 -11.19 10.85
N VAL A 62 -4.40 -10.52 10.07
CA VAL A 62 -3.79 -9.23 10.47
C VAL A 62 -4.85 -8.14 10.68
N THR A 63 -5.81 -8.03 9.77
CA THR A 63 -6.89 -7.03 9.87
C THR A 63 -7.77 -7.28 11.09
N SER A 64 -8.15 -8.54 11.34
CA SER A 64 -8.96 -8.92 12.51
C SER A 64 -8.21 -8.74 13.83
N LEU A 65 -6.89 -8.91 13.82
CA LEU A 65 -6.01 -8.76 14.99
C LEU A 65 -5.96 -7.33 15.53
N LEU A 66 -6.07 -6.33 14.65
CA LEU A 66 -5.90 -4.93 15.01
C LEU A 66 -7.21 -4.16 15.13
N GLN A 67 -8.36 -4.81 14.91
CA GLN A 67 -9.67 -4.16 14.81
C GLN A 67 -9.66 -2.92 13.89
N ILE A 68 -8.81 -2.93 12.86
CA ILE A 68 -8.71 -1.81 11.93
C ILE A 68 -9.92 -1.88 11.01
N THR A 69 -10.78 -0.86 11.12
CA THR A 69 -11.94 -0.70 10.25
C THR A 69 -11.54 0.00 8.95
N VAL A 70 -12.36 -0.12 7.91
CA VAL A 70 -12.20 0.65 6.65
C VAL A 70 -12.08 2.15 6.95
N LYS A 71 -12.84 2.63 7.94
CA LYS A 71 -12.79 4.01 8.40
C LYS A 71 -11.42 4.41 8.96
N ASP A 72 -10.77 3.54 9.73
CA ASP A 72 -9.43 3.81 10.26
C ASP A 72 -8.38 3.91 9.15
N ILE A 73 -8.57 3.18 8.04
CA ILE A 73 -7.70 3.26 6.85
C ILE A 73 -7.92 4.58 6.11
N GLU A 74 -9.16 5.00 5.91
CA GLU A 74 -9.50 6.29 5.28
C GLU A 74 -9.03 7.48 6.12
N ASP A 75 -9.20 7.41 7.45
CA ASP A 75 -8.74 8.45 8.36
C ASP A 75 -7.21 8.53 8.39
N PHE A 76 -6.52 7.38 8.26
CA PHE A 76 -5.07 7.35 8.09
C PHE A 76 -4.63 8.01 6.78
N GLU A 77 -5.22 7.62 5.65
CA GLU A 77 -4.89 8.18 4.33
C GLU A 77 -5.00 9.71 4.35
N LYS A 78 -6.07 10.25 4.93
CA LYS A 78 -6.27 11.70 5.08
C LYS A 78 -5.23 12.36 5.98
N SER A 79 -4.81 11.69 7.05
CA SER A 79 -3.79 12.21 7.97
C SER A 79 -2.37 12.12 7.43
N TYR A 80 -2.14 11.17 6.51
CA TYR A 80 -0.84 10.90 5.92
C TYR A 80 -0.60 11.77 4.68
N LYS A 81 -1.59 11.93 3.78
CA LYS A 81 -1.49 12.81 2.62
C LYS A 81 -1.22 14.27 3.05
N ASP A 82 -0.25 14.90 2.40
CA ASP A 82 0.29 16.24 2.66
C ASP A 82 0.96 16.42 4.04
N SER A 83 1.24 15.33 4.75
CA SER A 83 1.99 15.38 6.01
C SER A 83 3.50 15.53 5.80
N GLU A 84 4.20 16.01 6.82
CA GLU A 84 5.68 16.00 6.82
C GLU A 84 6.25 14.58 6.70
N GLU A 85 5.53 13.58 7.21
CA GLU A 85 5.90 12.16 7.12
C GLU A 85 5.86 11.68 5.67
N GLU A 86 4.81 12.02 4.93
CA GLU A 86 4.73 11.69 3.52
C GLU A 86 5.87 12.34 2.73
N VAL A 87 6.16 13.61 3.00
CA VAL A 87 7.26 14.32 2.34
C VAL A 87 8.60 13.63 2.62
N ALA A 88 8.83 13.16 3.86
CA ALA A 88 10.04 12.42 4.22
C ALA A 88 10.12 11.06 3.52
N ASP A 89 9.01 10.31 3.48
CA ASP A 89 8.95 9.00 2.82
C ASP A 89 9.13 9.12 1.29
N ILE A 90 8.54 10.16 0.66
CA ILE A 90 8.77 10.48 -0.76
C ILE A 90 10.24 10.80 -1.02
N LYS A 91 10.89 11.61 -0.18
CA LYS A 91 12.31 11.94 -0.32
C LYS A 91 13.20 10.71 -0.17
N ALA A 92 12.90 9.86 0.81
CA ALA A 92 13.63 8.60 1.02
C ALA A 92 13.49 7.68 -0.20
N ALA A 93 12.26 7.45 -0.67
CA ALA A 93 12.02 6.65 -1.88
C ALA A 93 12.70 7.26 -3.12
N TYR A 94 12.71 8.59 -3.24
CA TYR A 94 13.38 9.28 -4.34
C TYR A 94 14.89 9.03 -4.37
N VAL A 95 15.54 9.05 -3.21
CA VAL A 95 16.97 8.74 -3.08
C VAL A 95 17.24 7.26 -3.31
N ASP A 96 16.45 6.38 -2.70
CA ASP A 96 16.60 4.92 -2.80
C ASP A 96 16.43 4.39 -4.23
N PHE A 97 15.59 5.05 -5.03
CA PHE A 97 15.33 4.68 -6.42
C PHE A 97 15.94 5.63 -7.45
N GLU A 98 16.85 6.51 -7.03
CA GLU A 98 17.59 7.43 -7.92
C GLU A 98 16.66 8.23 -8.87
N GLY A 99 15.51 8.64 -8.36
CA GLY A 99 14.52 9.42 -9.09
C GLY A 99 13.64 8.64 -10.09
N ASP A 100 13.61 7.30 -10.03
CA ASP A 100 12.67 6.49 -10.82
C ASP A 100 11.25 6.60 -10.27
N MET A 101 10.41 7.39 -10.95
CA MET A 101 9.01 7.61 -10.55
C MET A 101 8.15 6.35 -10.55
N ASP A 102 8.43 5.36 -11.39
CA ASP A 102 7.65 4.11 -11.39
C ASP A 102 7.83 3.40 -10.03
N ARG A 103 9.07 3.33 -9.55
CA ARG A 103 9.40 2.69 -8.26
C ARG A 103 9.00 3.53 -7.06
N ILE A 104 9.08 4.85 -7.16
CA ILE A 104 8.64 5.77 -6.11
C ILE A 104 7.13 5.62 -5.90
N MET A 105 6.33 5.66 -6.96
CA MET A 105 4.87 5.52 -6.86
C MET A 105 4.46 4.14 -6.33
N GLU A 106 5.20 3.08 -6.66
CA GLU A 106 4.97 1.73 -6.09
C GLU A 106 5.35 1.61 -4.60
N SER A 107 6.21 2.49 -4.10
CA SER A 107 6.78 2.40 -2.75
C SER A 107 6.17 3.39 -1.76
N VAL A 108 5.66 4.54 -2.21
CA VAL A 108 5.10 5.57 -1.32
C VAL A 108 3.72 5.12 -0.83
N LEU A 109 3.53 5.22 0.49
CA LEU A 109 2.29 4.85 1.17
C LEU A 109 1.12 5.68 0.66
N CYS A 110 -0.04 5.04 0.46
CA CYS A 110 -1.28 5.69 0.04
C CYS A 110 -1.15 6.53 -1.24
N ALA A 111 -0.07 6.36 -2.01
CA ALA A 111 0.11 7.02 -3.28
C ALA A 111 -0.71 6.30 -4.32
N ASP A 112 -1.67 7.02 -4.89
CA ASP A 112 -2.31 6.60 -6.12
C ASP A 112 -1.66 7.32 -7.30
N TYR A 113 -1.90 6.83 -8.51
CA TYR A 113 -1.36 7.44 -9.73
C TYR A 113 -1.92 8.84 -10.01
N THR A 114 -3.05 9.21 -9.40
CA THR A 114 -3.60 10.57 -9.48
C THR A 114 -2.82 11.55 -8.59
N ASP A 115 -2.09 11.04 -7.59
CA ASP A 115 -1.16 11.79 -6.76
C ASP A 115 0.19 12.08 -7.45
N GLU A 116 0.52 11.44 -8.59
CA GLU A 116 1.81 11.63 -9.28
C GLU A 116 2.16 13.13 -9.52
N PRO A 117 1.24 14.01 -9.96
CA PRO A 117 1.53 15.44 -10.12
C PRO A 117 1.85 16.15 -8.79
N ARG A 118 1.27 15.71 -7.67
CA ARG A 118 1.49 16.27 -6.33
C ARG A 118 2.83 15.80 -5.78
N ILE A 119 3.10 14.49 -5.85
CA ILE A 119 4.36 13.85 -5.44
C ILE A 119 5.53 14.43 -6.22
N ARG A 120 5.38 14.60 -7.55
CA ARG A 120 6.40 15.25 -8.38
C ARG A 120 6.72 16.68 -7.89
N LYS A 121 5.70 17.48 -7.57
CA LYS A 121 5.92 18.85 -7.04
C LYS A 121 6.65 18.83 -5.69
N ILE A 122 6.40 17.84 -4.84
CA ILE A 122 7.11 17.67 -3.56
C ILE A 122 8.59 17.40 -3.83
N ILE A 123 8.90 16.51 -4.77
CA ILE A 123 10.28 16.18 -5.17
C ILE A 123 10.96 17.40 -5.81
N GLU A 124 10.30 18.09 -6.73
CA GLU A 124 10.83 19.31 -7.37
C GLU A 124 11.20 20.37 -6.32
N LYS A 125 10.30 20.63 -5.36
CA LYS A 125 10.60 21.53 -4.23
C LYS A 125 11.78 21.06 -3.39
N ALA A 126 11.92 19.76 -3.15
CA ALA A 126 13.03 19.19 -2.39
C ALA A 126 14.37 19.28 -3.14
N ILE A 127 14.35 19.20 -4.47
CA ILE A 127 15.52 19.44 -5.31
C ILE A 127 15.89 20.92 -5.27
N ASP A 128 14.90 21.81 -5.44
CA ASP A 128 15.09 23.26 -5.44
C ASP A 128 15.61 23.78 -4.08
N SER A 129 15.17 23.18 -2.97
CA SER A 129 15.67 23.47 -1.62
C SER A 129 17.04 22.83 -1.31
N GLY A 130 17.54 21.93 -2.17
CA GLY A 130 18.80 21.22 -1.99
C GLY A 130 18.74 20.09 -0.95
N GLU A 131 17.55 19.65 -0.55
CA GLU A 131 17.35 18.56 0.42
C GLU A 131 17.60 17.17 -0.19
N VAL A 132 17.41 17.02 -1.50
CA VAL A 132 17.71 15.79 -2.25
C VAL A 132 18.49 16.10 -3.54
N PRO A 133 19.39 15.20 -3.99
CA PRO A 133 20.16 15.42 -5.21
C PRO A 133 19.30 15.35 -6.47
N SER A 134 19.67 16.10 -7.52
CA SER A 134 18.95 16.03 -8.79
C SER A 134 19.37 14.81 -9.62
N TYR A 135 18.50 13.79 -9.70
CA TYR A 135 18.75 12.62 -10.55
C TYR A 135 18.29 12.84 -11.99
N GLN A 136 19.13 12.44 -12.95
CA GLN A 136 18.84 12.58 -14.37
C GLN A 136 17.63 11.74 -14.80
N CYS A 137 17.35 10.62 -14.13
CA CYS A 137 16.19 9.77 -14.41
C CYS A 137 14.87 10.54 -14.24
N PHE A 138 14.80 11.35 -13.18
CA PHE A 138 13.66 12.21 -12.88
C PHE A 138 13.60 13.44 -13.81
N VAL A 139 14.71 14.16 -13.98
CA VAL A 139 14.75 15.42 -14.74
C VAL A 139 14.52 15.20 -16.24
N LYS A 140 15.09 14.13 -16.81
CA LYS A 140 14.97 13.82 -18.24
C LYS A 140 13.83 12.87 -18.56
N GLU A 141 12.91 12.66 -17.62
CA GLU A 141 11.80 11.77 -17.85
C GLU A 141 10.93 12.24 -19.03
N SER A 142 10.68 11.33 -19.97
CA SER A 142 9.88 11.67 -21.14
C SER A 142 8.40 11.83 -20.77
N LYS A 143 7.73 12.81 -21.39
CA LYS A 143 6.26 12.95 -21.28
C LYS A 143 5.52 11.67 -21.68
N GLN A 144 6.11 10.86 -22.55
CA GLN A 144 5.56 9.56 -22.96
C GLN A 144 5.56 8.54 -21.82
N LYS A 145 6.59 8.51 -20.96
CA LYS A 145 6.60 7.63 -19.78
C LYS A 145 5.49 8.01 -18.79
N MET A 146 5.34 9.31 -18.51
CA MET A 146 4.22 9.81 -17.68
C MET A 146 2.85 9.43 -18.26
N ILE A 147 2.65 9.62 -19.58
CA ILE A 147 1.39 9.23 -20.24
C ILE A 147 1.19 7.71 -20.22
N ALA A 148 2.26 6.92 -20.37
CA ALA A 148 2.20 5.47 -20.35
C ALA A 148 1.79 4.94 -18.97
N ARG A 149 2.29 5.51 -17.88
CA ARG A 149 1.84 5.18 -16.51
C ARG A 149 0.35 5.41 -16.36
N LYS A 150 -0.12 6.61 -16.71
CA LYS A 150 -1.55 6.96 -16.66
C LYS A 150 -2.41 5.97 -17.44
N ARG A 151 -1.98 5.60 -18.66
CA ARG A 151 -2.72 4.65 -19.53
C ARG A 151 -2.70 3.21 -19.02
N ARG A 152 -1.59 2.75 -18.43
CA ARG A 152 -1.52 1.39 -17.86
C ARG A 152 -2.54 1.25 -16.74
N VAL A 153 -2.71 2.27 -15.92
CA VAL A 153 -3.69 2.24 -14.83
C VAL A 153 -5.12 2.40 -15.32
N GLU A 154 -5.41 3.27 -16.29
CA GLU A 154 -6.74 3.33 -16.91
C GLU A 154 -7.15 1.97 -17.51
N LYS A 155 -6.17 1.22 -18.02
CA LYS A 155 -6.37 -0.14 -18.51
C LYS A 155 -6.60 -1.13 -17.38
N GLU A 156 -5.76 -1.13 -16.34
CA GLU A 156 -5.91 -2.00 -15.15
C GLU A 156 -7.22 -1.73 -14.41
N ALA A 157 -7.62 -0.47 -14.24
CA ALA A 157 -8.90 -0.10 -13.62
C ALA A 157 -10.10 -0.59 -14.45
N ARG A 158 -10.02 -0.47 -15.78
CA ARG A 158 -11.05 -1.01 -16.68
C ARG A 158 -11.08 -2.54 -16.68
N GLU A 159 -9.94 -3.18 -16.55
CA GLU A 159 -9.85 -4.64 -16.41
C GLU A 159 -10.41 -5.09 -15.05
N ALA A 160 -10.07 -4.41 -13.96
CA ALA A 160 -10.63 -4.65 -12.63
C ALA A 160 -12.15 -4.44 -12.60
N GLU A 161 -12.66 -3.40 -13.26
CA GLU A 161 -14.11 -3.15 -13.39
C GLU A 161 -14.81 -4.27 -14.17
N LYS A 162 -14.24 -4.70 -15.30
CA LYS A 162 -14.77 -5.84 -16.06
C LYS A 162 -14.74 -7.13 -15.25
N THR A 163 -13.65 -7.42 -14.55
CA THR A 163 -13.54 -8.60 -13.69
C THR A 163 -14.54 -8.54 -12.54
N LYS A 164 -14.76 -7.35 -11.96
CA LYS A 164 -15.79 -7.12 -10.94
C LYS A 164 -17.19 -7.45 -11.48
N ASP A 165 -17.51 -6.99 -12.69
CA ASP A 165 -18.79 -7.26 -13.34
C ASP A 165 -18.94 -8.73 -13.76
N GLU A 166 -17.88 -9.36 -14.29
CA GLU A 166 -17.83 -10.79 -14.65
C GLU A 166 -18.00 -11.71 -13.43
N LEU A 167 -17.43 -11.31 -12.28
CA LEU A 167 -17.60 -12.00 -11.01
C LEU A 167 -18.94 -11.68 -10.33
N GLY A 168 -19.75 -10.78 -10.90
CA GLY A 168 -21.05 -10.38 -10.35
C GLY A 168 -20.96 -9.62 -9.03
N LEU A 169 -19.81 -8.99 -8.74
CA LEU A 169 -19.57 -8.28 -7.49
C LEU A 169 -20.07 -6.82 -7.61
N GLY A 170 -21.06 -6.45 -6.80
CA GLY A 170 -21.64 -5.11 -6.73
C GLY A 170 -22.84 -4.96 -5.76
N GLY A 171 -23.19 -5.99 -4.99
CA GLY A 171 -24.31 -5.99 -4.03
C GLY A 171 -23.88 -6.23 -2.58
N GLU A 172 -24.67 -5.74 -1.62
CA GLU A 172 -24.39 -5.86 -0.17
C GLU A 172 -24.27 -7.31 0.35
N ASP A 173 -24.72 -8.32 -0.43
CA ASP A 173 -24.69 -9.74 -0.07
C ASP A 173 -23.48 -10.52 -0.64
N ASP A 174 -22.56 -9.88 -1.39
CA ASP A 174 -21.48 -10.57 -2.10
C ASP A 174 -20.47 -11.27 -1.19
N LEU A 175 -20.20 -10.68 -0.02
CA LEU A 175 -19.30 -11.28 0.96
C LEU A 175 -19.93 -12.55 1.57
N LYS A 176 -21.27 -12.60 1.69
CA LYS A 176 -22.02 -13.76 2.20
C LYS A 176 -22.09 -14.88 1.18
N ALA A 177 -22.27 -14.54 -0.11
CA ALA A 177 -22.33 -15.52 -1.20
C ALA A 177 -21.00 -16.28 -1.35
N LEU A 178 -19.86 -15.61 -1.21
CA LEU A 178 -18.53 -16.25 -1.29
C LEU A 178 -18.22 -17.15 -0.08
N ILE A 179 -18.81 -16.89 1.09
CA ILE A 179 -18.59 -17.69 2.31
C ILE A 179 -19.46 -18.96 2.32
N GLN A 180 -20.62 -18.96 1.63
CA GLN A 180 -21.58 -20.08 1.67
C GLN A 180 -21.42 -21.12 0.54
N VAL A 181 -20.54 -20.89 -0.44
CA VAL A 181 -20.32 -21.81 -1.58
C VAL A 181 -19.21 -22.85 -1.30
N ARG A 182 -18.86 -23.08 -0.03
CA ARG A 182 -17.87 -24.09 0.36
C ARG A 182 -18.46 -25.26 1.13
#